data_AF-A0A7J6V9V1-F1
#
_entry.id   AF-A0A7J6V9V1-F1
#
_cell.length_a   1.000
_cell.length_b   1.000
_cell.length_c   1.000
_cell.angle_alpha   90.00
_cell.angle_beta   90.00
_cell.angle_gamma   90.00
#
_symmetry.space_group_name_H-M   'P 1'
#
loop_
_entity.id
_entity.type
_entity.pdbx_description
1 polymer ?
#
loop_
_entity_poly.entity_id
_entity_poly.type
_entity_poly.pdbx_seq_one_letter_code
_entity_poly.pdbx_strand_id
1 'polypeptide(L)'
;MPSVISVLASLLERSMARNERITRKCTQTLSKDARIRAFECHETLDMTTQAFLERIYRYVRVAPPIYVVAYIYIDRLCQINPEFRITTFNVHRLLITTIMVASKFVEDMNYRNSYFARVGGLMTKEMNELEVDFLFLMGFKLHVNVSIFDSYCRHLEREVSIGGGYHIERTLWSMCSKGMKANDNEKRDFKQLTHVIGCSSH
;
A
#
# COMPACT_ATOMS: atom_id res chain seq x y z
N MET A 1 9.14 12.29 8.62
CA MET A 1 8.54 11.26 7.76
C MET A 1 7.78 10.29 8.64
N PRO A 2 6.58 9.82 8.25
CA PRO A 2 5.84 8.83 9.02
C PRO A 2 6.62 7.52 9.17
N SER A 3 6.71 6.98 10.38
CA SER A 3 7.39 5.71 10.67
C SER A 3 6.79 4.52 9.91
N VAL A 4 5.50 4.58 9.56
CA VAL A 4 4.85 3.55 8.73
C VAL A 4 5.58 3.33 7.40
N ILE A 5 6.19 4.36 6.80
CA ILE A 5 6.90 4.24 5.52
C ILE A 5 8.14 3.34 5.65
N SER A 6 8.98 3.59 6.66
CA SER A 6 10.21 2.80 6.86
C SER A 6 9.89 1.36 7.24
N VAL A 7 8.83 1.14 8.02
CA VAL A 7 8.37 -0.19 8.43
C VAL A 7 7.87 -0.98 7.23
N LEU A 8 7.01 -0.39 6.41
CA LEU A 8 6.52 -1.03 5.19
C LEU A 8 7.63 -1.34 4.21
N ALA A 9 8.59 -0.43 4.02
CA ALA A 9 9.76 -0.67 3.19
C ALA A 9 10.54 -1.90 3.69
N SER A 10 10.85 -1.94 4.98
CA SER A 10 11.58 -3.07 5.60
C SER A 10 10.82 -4.40 5.45
N LEU A 11 9.51 -4.40 5.67
CA LEU A 11 8.67 -5.60 5.51
C LEU A 11 8.64 -6.11 4.07
N LEU A 12 8.49 -5.21 3.10
CA LEU A 12 8.49 -5.57 1.69
C LEU A 12 9.86 -6.07 1.25
N GLU A 13 10.95 -5.45 1.71
CA GLU A 13 12.32 -5.91 1.45
C GLU A 13 12.59 -7.29 2.03
N ARG A 14 12.16 -7.55 3.28
CA ARG A 14 12.22 -8.89 3.89
C ARG A 14 11.40 -9.90 3.09
N SER A 15 10.20 -9.53 2.63
CA SER A 15 9.35 -10.39 1.80
C SER A 15 10.01 -10.71 0.46
N MET A 16 10.61 -9.73 -0.21
CA MET A 16 11.34 -9.93 -1.47
C MET A 16 12.55 -10.84 -1.27
N ALA A 17 13.36 -10.63 -0.22
CA ALA A 17 14.51 -11.48 0.09
C ALA A 17 14.10 -12.94 0.36
N ARG A 18 12.94 -13.16 0.99
CA ARG A 18 12.36 -14.49 1.17
C ARG A 18 11.89 -15.09 -0.16
N ASN A 19 11.22 -14.31 -1.00
CA ASN A 19 10.70 -14.75 -2.30
C ASN A 19 11.83 -15.10 -3.28
N GLU A 20 12.93 -14.35 -3.31
CA GLU A 20 14.10 -14.68 -4.13
C GLU A 20 14.68 -16.06 -3.82
N ARG A 21 14.75 -16.43 -2.54
CA ARG A 21 15.24 -17.75 -2.10
C ARG A 21 14.34 -18.89 -2.58
N ILE A 22 13.05 -18.63 -2.73
CA ILE A 22 12.06 -19.60 -3.22
C ILE A 22 12.16 -19.73 -4.74
N THR A 23 12.28 -18.61 -5.46
CA THR A 23 12.44 -18.57 -6.92
C THR A 23 13.73 -19.25 -7.36
N ARG A 24 14.87 -19.07 -6.66
CA ARG A 24 16.13 -19.76 -7.00
C ARG A 24 16.06 -21.29 -6.84
N LYS A 25 15.11 -21.81 -6.06
CA LYS A 25 14.95 -23.26 -5.80
C LYS A 25 13.94 -23.95 -6.72
N CYS A 26 13.13 -23.21 -7.47
CA CYS A 26 12.03 -23.74 -8.27
C CYS A 26 12.05 -23.09 -9.66
N THR A 27 12.24 -23.88 -10.72
CA THR A 27 12.26 -23.40 -12.11
C THR A 27 11.01 -22.55 -12.38
N GLN A 28 11.22 -21.27 -12.67
CA GLN A 28 10.20 -20.24 -12.69
C GLN A 28 9.18 -20.54 -13.80
N THR A 29 8.02 -21.11 -13.45
CA THR A 29 6.87 -21.16 -14.35
C THR A 29 6.28 -19.76 -14.33
N LEU A 30 6.44 -19.01 -15.42
CA LEU A 30 5.79 -17.71 -15.57
C LEU A 30 4.29 -17.89 -15.34
N SER A 31 3.70 -17.08 -14.47
CA SER A 31 2.24 -17.12 -14.27
C SER A 31 1.56 -16.94 -15.62
N LYS A 32 0.54 -17.77 -15.87
CA LYS A 32 -0.26 -17.69 -17.10
C LYS A 32 -1.15 -16.46 -17.10
N ASP A 33 -1.42 -15.86 -15.94
CA ASP A 33 -2.21 -14.66 -15.82
C ASP A 33 -1.41 -13.43 -16.25
N ALA A 34 -1.82 -12.84 -17.38
CA ALA A 34 -1.18 -11.64 -17.93
C ALA A 34 -1.24 -10.44 -16.96
N ARG A 35 -2.25 -10.37 -16.10
CA ARG A 35 -2.41 -9.28 -15.11
C ARG A 35 -1.32 -9.33 -14.05
N ILE A 36 -0.87 -10.52 -13.66
CA ILE A 36 0.24 -10.68 -12.70
C ILE A 36 1.53 -10.15 -13.31
N ARG A 37 1.77 -10.46 -14.60
CA ARG A 37 2.96 -10.00 -15.33
C ARG A 37 2.95 -8.49 -15.63
N ALA A 38 1.78 -7.85 -15.69
CA ALA A 38 1.69 -6.40 -15.93
C ALA A 38 2.47 -5.57 -14.89
N PHE A 39 2.61 -6.08 -13.67
CA PHE A 39 3.37 -5.43 -12.60
C PHE A 39 4.88 -5.60 -12.73
N GLU A 40 5.37 -6.50 -13.58
CA GLU A 40 6.81 -6.68 -13.81
C GLU A 40 7.36 -5.51 -14.64
N CYS A 41 8.44 -4.89 -14.16
CA CYS A 41 9.13 -3.80 -14.82
C CYS A 41 10.56 -4.22 -15.16
N HIS A 42 10.88 -4.31 -16.45
CA HIS A 42 12.22 -4.65 -16.92
C HIS A 42 13.22 -3.48 -16.83
N GLU A 43 12.72 -2.24 -16.78
CA GLU A 43 13.49 -1.04 -16.46
C GLU A 43 13.19 -0.66 -15.00
N THR A 44 13.81 -1.34 -14.05
CA THR A 44 13.62 -1.04 -12.64
C THR A 44 14.17 0.35 -12.31
N LEU A 45 13.41 1.15 -11.58
CA LEU A 45 13.94 2.39 -10.98
C LEU A 45 15.14 2.01 -10.10
N ASP A 46 16.30 2.61 -10.36
CA ASP A 46 17.52 2.44 -9.56
C ASP A 46 17.39 3.17 -8.22
N MET A 47 16.42 2.73 -7.42
CA MET A 47 16.12 3.26 -6.11
C MET A 47 15.51 2.19 -5.21
N THR A 48 15.76 2.32 -3.90
CA THR A 48 15.24 1.40 -2.90
C THR A 48 13.73 1.56 -2.72
N THR A 49 13.09 0.52 -2.17
CA THR A 49 11.66 0.54 -1.81
C THR A 49 11.34 1.71 -0.89
N GLN A 50 12.20 1.95 0.10
CA GLN A 50 12.05 3.07 1.03
C GLN A 50 12.11 4.42 0.30
N ALA A 51 13.11 4.65 -0.54
CA ALA A 51 13.25 5.90 -1.28
C ALA A 51 12.03 6.14 -2.20
N PHE A 52 11.46 5.08 -2.78
CA PHE A 52 10.27 5.18 -3.62
C PHE A 52 9.01 5.56 -2.81
N LEU A 53 8.80 4.93 -1.65
CA LEU A 53 7.71 5.32 -0.75
C LEU A 53 7.86 6.76 -0.24
N GLU A 54 9.07 7.20 0.09
CA GLU A 54 9.36 8.57 0.47
C GLU A 54 9.08 9.56 -0.67
N ARG A 55 9.40 9.19 -1.91
CA ARG A 55 9.05 9.95 -3.12
C ARG A 55 7.53 10.09 -3.25
N ILE A 56 6.77 9.00 -3.10
CA ILE A 56 5.30 9.05 -3.14
C ILE A 56 4.76 9.97 -2.05
N TYR A 57 5.25 9.83 -0.81
CA TYR A 57 4.82 10.67 0.31
C TYR A 57 5.09 12.16 0.06
N ARG A 58 6.27 12.48 -0.46
CA ARG A 58 6.68 13.86 -0.73
C ARG A 58 5.81 14.55 -1.79
N TYR A 59 5.46 13.84 -2.86
CA TYR A 59 4.77 14.44 -3.99
C TYR A 59 3.25 14.28 -3.94
N VAL A 60 2.74 13.08 -3.60
CA VAL A 60 1.29 12.82 -3.58
C VAL A 60 0.64 13.31 -2.29
N ARG A 61 1.37 13.31 -1.17
CA ARG A 61 0.86 13.76 0.14
C ARG A 61 -0.39 12.99 0.63
N VAL A 62 -0.50 11.70 0.30
CA VAL A 62 -1.58 10.83 0.83
C VAL A 62 -1.46 10.68 2.35
N ALA A 63 -2.60 10.52 3.02
CA ALA A 63 -2.61 10.39 4.47
C ALA A 63 -1.91 9.10 4.96
N PRO A 64 -1.22 9.11 6.13
CA PRO A 64 -0.55 7.92 6.68
C PRO A 64 -1.41 6.63 6.76
N PRO A 65 -2.72 6.67 7.10
CA PRO A 65 -3.58 5.49 7.08
C PRO A 65 -3.68 4.79 5.72
N ILE A 66 -3.54 5.52 4.61
CA ILE A 66 -3.61 4.98 3.25
C ILE A 66 -2.48 3.99 2.99
N TYR A 67 -1.30 4.19 3.58
CA TYR A 67 -0.19 3.25 3.49
C TYR A 67 -0.49 1.93 4.20
N VAL A 68 -1.22 1.97 5.31
CA VAL A 68 -1.66 0.74 6.01
C VAL A 68 -2.70 0.01 5.16
N VAL A 69 -3.67 0.72 4.58
CA VAL A 69 -4.66 0.13 3.66
C VAL A 69 -3.99 -0.47 2.42
N ALA A 70 -3.02 0.23 1.83
CA ALA A 70 -2.24 -0.28 0.71
C ALA A 70 -1.50 -1.58 1.07
N TYR A 71 -0.91 -1.65 2.27
CA TYR A 71 -0.27 -2.87 2.76
C TYR A 71 -1.27 -4.02 2.95
N ILE A 72 -2.46 -3.75 3.50
CA ILE A 72 -3.55 -4.73 3.59
C ILE A 72 -3.91 -5.26 2.19
N TYR A 73 -3.98 -4.38 1.19
CA TYR A 73 -4.28 -4.82 -0.17
C TYR A 73 -3.16 -5.67 -0.78
N ILE A 74 -1.89 -5.34 -0.55
CA ILE A 74 -0.76 -6.15 -1.00
C ILE A 74 -0.82 -7.55 -0.37
N ASP A 75 -1.06 -7.63 0.93
CA ASP A 75 -1.14 -8.91 1.63
C ASP A 75 -2.34 -9.75 1.12
N ARG A 76 -3.52 -9.13 0.96
CA ARG A 76 -4.68 -9.79 0.33
C ARG A 76 -4.41 -10.26 -1.09
N LEU A 77 -3.74 -9.46 -1.91
CA LEU A 77 -3.40 -9.80 -3.28
C LEU A 77 -2.57 -11.10 -3.33
N CYS A 78 -1.55 -11.20 -2.48
CA CYS A 78 -0.71 -12.40 -2.37
C CYS A 78 -1.47 -13.62 -1.83
N GLN A 79 -2.46 -13.42 -0.96
CA GLN A 79 -3.32 -14.51 -0.46
C GLN A 79 -4.31 -15.01 -1.51
N ILE A 80 -4.93 -14.10 -2.28
CA ILE A 80 -5.89 -14.42 -3.34
C ILE A 80 -5.17 -15.07 -4.53
N ASN A 81 -3.95 -14.62 -4.83
CA ASN A 81 -3.17 -15.06 -5.98
C ASN A 81 -1.83 -15.66 -5.53
N PRO A 82 -1.76 -16.97 -5.22
CA PRO A 82 -0.53 -17.61 -4.74
C PRO A 82 0.64 -17.57 -5.74
N GLU A 83 0.36 -17.34 -7.01
CA GLU A 83 1.37 -17.14 -8.06
C GLU A 83 2.00 -15.74 -8.00
N PHE A 84 1.31 -14.75 -7.42
CA PHE A 84 1.80 -13.38 -7.31
C PHE A 84 2.86 -13.30 -6.19
N ARG A 85 4.13 -13.14 -6.60
CA ARG A 85 5.24 -12.95 -5.67
C ARG A 85 5.79 -11.54 -5.77
N ILE A 86 5.95 -10.89 -4.62
CA ILE A 86 6.62 -9.58 -4.55
C ILE A 86 8.11 -9.78 -4.85
N THR A 87 8.61 -9.03 -5.82
CA THR A 87 10.01 -9.05 -6.28
C THR A 87 10.51 -7.63 -6.50
N THR A 88 11.82 -7.47 -6.61
CA THR A 88 12.45 -6.18 -6.93
C THR A 88 11.99 -5.61 -8.28
N PHE A 89 11.55 -6.46 -9.21
CA PHE A 89 11.06 -6.06 -10.52
C PHE A 89 9.62 -5.53 -10.52
N ASN A 90 8.81 -5.90 -9.51
CA ASN A 90 7.39 -5.52 -9.48
C ASN A 90 6.98 -4.63 -8.32
N VAL A 91 7.81 -4.51 -7.27
CA VAL A 91 7.46 -3.79 -6.04
C VAL A 91 7.09 -2.33 -6.28
N HIS A 92 7.79 -1.62 -7.18
CA HIS A 92 7.53 -0.20 -7.45
C HIS A 92 6.17 0.01 -8.14
N ARG A 93 5.87 -0.77 -9.19
CA ARG A 93 4.57 -0.74 -9.89
C ARG A 93 3.43 -1.16 -8.95
N LEU A 94 3.67 -2.18 -8.11
CA LEU A 94 2.70 -2.63 -7.11
C LEU A 94 2.40 -1.54 -6.07
N LEU A 95 3.43 -0.89 -5.53
CA LEU A 95 3.31 0.15 -4.51
C LEU A 95 2.53 1.37 -5.00
N ILE A 96 2.90 1.93 -6.16
CA ILE A 96 2.20 3.12 -6.68
C ILE A 96 0.73 2.81 -6.99
N THR A 97 0.44 1.61 -7.51
CA THR A 97 -0.91 1.17 -7.85
C THR A 97 -1.75 0.94 -6.61
N THR A 98 -1.25 0.20 -5.62
CA THR A 98 -1.97 -0.08 -4.38
C THR A 98 -2.24 1.19 -3.57
N ILE A 99 -1.27 2.11 -3.49
CA ILE A 99 -1.44 3.40 -2.81
C ILE A 99 -2.44 4.29 -3.56
N MET A 100 -2.39 4.33 -4.89
CA MET A 100 -3.36 5.09 -5.69
C MET A 100 -4.78 4.56 -5.48
N VAL A 101 -4.99 3.24 -5.59
CA VAL A 101 -6.30 2.63 -5.40
C VAL A 101 -6.81 2.83 -3.98
N ALA A 102 -5.95 2.69 -2.97
CA ALA A 102 -6.32 2.98 -1.58
C ALA A 102 -6.72 4.45 -1.37
N SER A 103 -5.93 5.39 -1.90
CA SER A 103 -6.24 6.83 -1.86
C SER A 103 -7.59 7.13 -2.51
N LYS A 104 -7.83 6.64 -3.73
CA LYS A 104 -9.10 6.82 -4.43
C LYS A 104 -10.31 6.22 -3.73
N PHE A 105 -10.12 5.10 -3.03
CA PHE A 105 -11.20 4.39 -2.36
C PHE A 105 -11.55 5.00 -1.00
N VAL A 106 -10.57 5.59 -0.31
CA VAL A 106 -10.70 6.04 1.08
C VAL A 106 -10.78 7.57 1.20
N GLU A 107 -10.09 8.33 0.34
CA GLU A 107 -10.05 9.79 0.38
C GLU A 107 -11.05 10.41 -0.61
N ASP A 108 -11.83 11.39 -0.14
CA ASP A 108 -12.81 12.11 -0.98
C ASP A 108 -12.13 12.92 -2.09
N MET A 109 -10.96 13.48 -1.77
CA MET A 109 -10.14 14.29 -2.67
C MET A 109 -8.89 13.51 -3.05
N ASN A 110 -8.89 12.92 -4.25
CA ASN A 110 -7.77 12.16 -4.77
C ASN A 110 -7.23 12.74 -6.08
N TYR A 111 -5.98 12.42 -6.39
CA TYR A 111 -5.36 12.82 -7.65
C TYR A 111 -5.75 11.87 -8.78
N ARG A 112 -5.77 12.41 -10.01
CA ARG A 112 -5.97 11.60 -11.23
C ARG A 112 -4.78 10.64 -11.45
N ASN A 113 -5.03 9.56 -12.19
CA ASN A 113 -3.99 8.56 -12.54
C ASN A 113 -2.77 9.17 -13.20
N SER A 114 -2.96 10.20 -14.03
CA SER A 114 -1.84 10.88 -14.69
C SER A 114 -0.85 11.50 -13.71
N TYR A 115 -1.32 11.94 -12.54
CA TYR A 115 -0.46 12.47 -11.48
C TYR A 115 0.33 11.35 -10.80
N PHE A 116 -0.35 10.25 -10.41
CA PHE A 116 0.30 9.07 -9.84
C PHE A 116 1.31 8.45 -10.82
N ALA A 117 0.97 8.36 -12.10
CA ALA A 117 1.85 7.89 -13.16
C ALA A 117 3.14 8.71 -13.22
N ARG A 118 3.03 10.05 -13.20
CA ARG A 118 4.20 10.94 -13.21
C ARG A 118 5.08 10.77 -11.96
N VAL A 119 4.48 10.60 -10.79
CA VAL A 119 5.24 10.34 -9.56
C VAL A 119 5.92 8.98 -9.63
N GLY A 120 5.24 7.94 -10.12
CA GLY A 120 5.74 6.58 -10.28
C GLY A 120 6.72 6.38 -11.45
N GLY A 121 6.91 7.38 -12.31
CA GLY A 121 7.75 7.25 -13.50
C GLY A 121 7.13 6.39 -14.62
N LEU A 122 5.81 6.32 -14.67
CA LEU A 122 5.04 5.52 -15.63
C LEU A 122 4.33 6.41 -16.65
N MET A 123 3.99 5.84 -17.80
CA MET A 123 3.02 6.49 -18.69
C MET A 123 1.63 6.45 -18.06
N THR A 124 0.80 7.46 -18.34
CA THR A 124 -0.58 7.49 -17.82
C THR A 124 -1.39 6.27 -18.27
N LYS A 125 -1.16 5.80 -19.51
CA LYS A 125 -1.80 4.59 -20.03
C LYS A 125 -1.45 3.36 -19.19
N GLU A 126 -0.16 3.15 -18.90
CA GLU A 126 0.28 2.03 -18.05
C GLU A 126 -0.33 2.11 -16.65
N MET A 127 -0.41 3.29 -16.06
CA MET A 127 -1.04 3.47 -14.73
C MET A 127 -2.53 3.10 -14.75
N ASN A 128 -3.25 3.44 -15.83
CA ASN A 128 -4.65 3.07 -15.99
C ASN A 128 -4.82 1.56 -16.14
N GLU A 129 -3.95 0.90 -16.92
CA GLU A 129 -3.98 -0.55 -17.11
C GLU A 129 -3.67 -1.28 -15.79
N LEU A 130 -2.64 -0.85 -15.06
CA LEU A 130 -2.29 -1.38 -13.75
C LEU A 130 -3.43 -1.24 -12.73
N GLU A 131 -4.15 -0.12 -12.73
CA GLU A 131 -5.32 0.06 -11.86
C GLU A 131 -6.38 -0.99 -12.15
N VAL A 132 -6.74 -1.17 -13.42
CA VAL A 132 -7.78 -2.11 -13.84
C VAL A 132 -7.36 -3.54 -13.50
N ASP A 133 -6.14 -3.93 -13.85
CA ASP A 133 -5.60 -5.25 -13.56
C ASP A 133 -5.57 -5.55 -12.06
N PHE A 134 -5.15 -4.58 -11.25
CA PHE A 134 -5.18 -4.69 -9.79
C PHE A 134 -6.58 -4.95 -9.24
N LEU A 135 -7.58 -4.18 -9.71
CA LEU A 135 -8.97 -4.32 -9.27
C LEU A 135 -9.53 -5.71 -9.62
N PHE A 136 -9.22 -6.23 -10.80
CA PHE A 136 -9.61 -7.58 -11.21
C PHE A 136 -8.90 -8.66 -10.40
N LEU A 137 -7.59 -8.54 -10.15
CA LEU A 137 -6.85 -9.48 -9.30
C LEU A 137 -7.36 -9.49 -7.85
N MET A 138 -7.89 -8.37 -7.38
CA MET A 138 -8.53 -8.24 -6.07
C MET A 138 -10.01 -8.69 -6.06
N GLY A 139 -10.59 -8.98 -7.22
CA GLY A 139 -12.03 -9.24 -7.36
C GLY A 139 -12.89 -8.11 -6.79
N PHE A 140 -12.42 -6.86 -6.87
CA PHE A 140 -13.05 -5.66 -6.32
C PHE A 140 -13.28 -5.69 -4.79
N LYS A 141 -12.59 -6.57 -4.04
CA LYS A 141 -12.70 -6.68 -2.57
C LYS A 141 -11.81 -5.67 -1.83
N LEU A 142 -12.14 -4.38 -1.98
CA LEU A 142 -11.37 -3.26 -1.39
C LEU A 142 -11.81 -2.88 0.03
N HIS A 143 -13.00 -3.28 0.48
CA HIS A 143 -13.47 -2.91 1.81
C HIS A 143 -12.55 -3.42 2.94
N VAL A 144 -12.21 -2.56 3.89
CA VAL A 144 -11.38 -2.89 5.07
C VAL A 144 -12.13 -2.51 6.33
N ASN A 145 -12.51 -3.51 7.14
CA ASN A 145 -13.19 -3.30 8.41
C ASN A 145 -12.25 -2.68 9.48
N VAL A 146 -12.80 -1.94 10.46
CA VAL A 146 -12.03 -1.36 11.60
C VAL A 146 -11.16 -2.39 12.28
N SER A 147 -11.72 -3.56 12.60
CA SER A 147 -11.01 -4.61 13.31
C SER A 147 -9.79 -5.10 12.54
N ILE A 148 -9.92 -5.22 11.21
CA ILE A 148 -8.81 -5.60 10.33
C ILE A 148 -7.78 -4.48 10.29
N PHE A 149 -8.19 -3.24 10.00
CA PHE A 149 -7.28 -2.10 9.97
C PHE A 149 -6.46 -1.97 11.25
N ASP A 150 -7.14 -2.02 12.40
CA ASP A 150 -6.56 -1.95 13.74
C ASP A 150 -5.62 -3.14 14.04
N SER A 151 -5.97 -4.35 13.60
CA SER A 151 -5.09 -5.52 13.67
C SER A 151 -3.79 -5.31 12.89
N TYR A 152 -3.86 -4.73 11.68
CA TYR A 152 -2.65 -4.44 10.89
C TYR A 152 -1.84 -3.30 11.50
N CYS A 153 -2.46 -2.26 12.04
CA CYS A 153 -1.75 -1.22 12.80
C CYS A 153 -0.92 -1.82 13.95
N ARG A 154 -1.55 -2.67 14.77
CA ARG A 154 -0.85 -3.37 15.86
C ARG A 154 0.24 -4.32 15.36
N HIS A 155 0.04 -4.96 14.22
CA HIS A 155 1.06 -5.81 13.62
C HIS A 155 2.28 -4.99 13.21
N LEU A 156 2.06 -3.89 12.47
CA LEU A 156 3.12 -2.98 12.03
C LEU A 156 3.87 -2.37 13.22
N GLU A 157 3.15 -2.01 14.29
CA GLU A 157 3.72 -1.54 15.56
C GLU A 157 4.73 -2.52 16.17
N ARG A 158 4.40 -3.81 16.23
CA ARG A 158 5.30 -4.84 16.76
C ARG A 158 6.56 -5.02 15.93
N GLU A 159 6.42 -4.94 14.60
CA GLU A 159 7.56 -5.02 13.68
C GLU A 159 8.55 -3.87 13.88
N VAL A 160 8.08 -2.72 14.40
CA VAL A 160 8.92 -1.59 14.78
C VAL A 160 9.66 -1.82 16.09
N SER A 161 8.99 -2.42 17.08
CA SER A 161 9.56 -2.67 18.41
C SER A 161 10.77 -3.61 18.38
N ILE A 162 10.82 -4.54 17.42
CA ILE A 162 11.94 -5.48 17.23
C ILE A 162 13.18 -4.77 16.62
N GLY A 163 12.99 -3.66 15.90
CA GLY A 163 14.03 -2.94 15.16
C GLY A 163 14.61 -1.70 15.88
N GLY A 164 14.26 -1.45 17.13
CA GLY A 164 14.66 -0.25 17.87
C GLY A 164 13.59 0.83 17.85
N GLY A 165 12.71 0.78 18.85
CA GLY A 165 11.90 1.87 19.41
C GLY A 165 11.51 3.05 18.51
N TYR A 166 10.56 2.87 17.58
CA TYR A 166 9.74 3.99 17.11
C TYR A 166 8.28 3.75 17.54
N HIS A 167 7.78 4.58 18.45
CA HIS A 167 6.37 4.56 18.86
C HIS A 167 5.49 5.08 17.71
N ILE A 168 4.91 4.18 16.91
CA ILE A 168 3.80 4.52 15.98
C ILE A 168 2.59 5.08 16.76
N GLU A 169 2.50 4.76 18.05
CA GLU A 169 1.38 5.01 18.99
C GLU A 169 0.89 6.46 19.07
N ARG A 170 1.67 7.49 18.71
CA ARG A 170 1.20 8.89 18.81
C ARG A 170 0.57 9.46 17.55
N THR A 171 0.85 8.93 16.36
CA THR A 171 0.31 9.49 15.11
C THR A 171 -0.94 8.74 14.65
N LEU A 172 -0.94 7.40 14.67
CA LEU A 172 -2.09 6.61 14.23
C LEU A 172 -3.27 6.69 15.22
N TRP A 173 -3.01 6.73 16.53
CA TRP A 173 -4.04 6.91 17.56
C TRP A 173 -4.56 8.35 17.63
N SER A 174 -3.70 9.37 17.47
CA SER A 174 -4.16 10.78 17.38
C SER A 174 -5.07 10.99 16.17
N MET A 175 -4.85 10.24 15.09
CA MET A 175 -5.65 10.28 13.88
C MET A 175 -7.01 9.58 14.08
N CYS A 176 -7.04 8.40 14.71
CA CYS A 176 -8.30 7.69 14.98
C CYS A 176 -9.11 8.24 16.18
N SER A 177 -8.47 8.84 17.18
CA SER A 177 -9.13 9.34 18.41
C SER A 177 -9.35 10.86 18.47
N LYS A 178 -8.68 11.71 17.67
CA LYS A 178 -9.00 13.15 17.64
C LYS A 178 -10.15 13.49 16.69
N GLY A 179 -11.26 12.81 16.87
CA GLY A 179 -12.53 13.56 16.84
C GLY A 179 -12.58 14.43 18.08
N MET A 180 -11.90 15.59 18.10
CA MET A 180 -12.35 16.76 18.88
C MET A 180 -11.52 18.05 18.77
N LYS A 181 -10.23 18.07 18.41
CA LYS A 181 -9.49 19.34 18.18
C LYS A 181 -8.36 19.19 17.14
N ALA A 182 -8.70 19.37 15.87
CA ALA A 182 -7.75 19.64 14.77
C ALA A 182 -8.45 20.56 13.74
N ASN A 183 -7.65 21.33 12.99
CA ASN A 183 -8.11 22.36 12.06
C ASN A 183 -9.17 21.87 11.07
N ASP A 184 -10.04 22.77 10.60
CA ASP A 184 -11.24 22.45 9.81
C ASP A 184 -10.98 21.76 8.45
N ASN A 185 -9.72 21.71 7.99
CA ASN A 185 -9.31 20.90 6.83
C ASN A 185 -9.02 19.43 7.17
N GLU A 186 -8.46 19.09 8.34
CA GLU A 186 -8.14 17.69 8.73
C GLU A 186 -9.37 16.92 9.26
N LYS A 187 -10.43 17.62 9.67
CA LYS A 187 -11.67 17.01 10.19
C LYS A 187 -12.55 16.36 9.13
N ARG A 188 -12.37 16.68 7.84
CA ARG A 188 -13.17 16.11 6.75
C ARG A 188 -12.66 14.72 6.36
N ASP A 189 -11.33 14.55 6.33
CA ASP A 189 -10.67 13.30 5.91
C ASP A 189 -10.94 12.09 6.85
N PHE A 190 -11.23 12.32 8.14
CA PHE A 190 -11.50 11.23 9.11
C PHE A 190 -12.96 10.77 9.17
N LYS A 191 -13.92 11.58 8.70
CA LYS A 191 -15.35 11.20 8.69
C LYS A 191 -15.63 10.08 7.71
N GLN A 192 -14.88 10.00 6.61
CA GLN A 192 -15.05 8.96 5.60
C GLN A 192 -14.22 7.71 5.90
N LEU A 193 -13.03 7.85 6.50
CA LEU A 193 -12.28 6.71 7.04
C LEU A 193 -13.16 5.92 8.01
N THR A 194 -13.90 6.60 8.89
CA THR A 194 -14.85 5.93 9.80
C THR A 194 -16.10 5.36 9.12
N HIS A 195 -16.49 5.82 7.92
CA HIS A 195 -17.62 5.29 7.14
C HIS A 195 -17.22 4.08 6.25
N VAL A 196 -16.02 4.10 5.66
CA VAL A 196 -15.44 2.99 4.88
C VAL A 196 -14.95 1.87 5.79
N ILE A 197 -14.49 2.23 6.99
CA ILE A 197 -13.96 1.29 7.97
C ILE A 197 -15.06 0.83 8.95
N GLY A 198 -16.07 1.68 9.22
CA GLY A 198 -17.15 1.41 10.16
C GLY A 198 -18.51 1.14 9.49
N CYS A 199 -18.88 -0.16 9.48
CA CYS A 199 -20.25 -0.63 9.66
C CYS A 199 -20.22 -2.06 10.19
N SER A 200 -20.12 -2.20 11.51
CA SER A 200 -20.56 -3.38 12.26
C SER A 200 -20.82 -2.97 13.69
N SER A 201 -21.97 -2.33 13.89
CA SER A 201 -22.71 -2.39 15.14
C SER A 201 -24.15 -2.67 14.76
N HIS A 202 -24.61 -3.86 15.14
CA HIS A 202 -26.04 -4.16 15.24
C HIS A 202 -26.72 -3.18 16.21
#